data_AF-A0A3M8C945-F1
#
_entry.id   AF-A0A3M8C945-F1
#
_cell.length_a   1.000
_cell.length_b   1.000
_cell.length_c   1.000
_cell.angle_alpha   90.00
_cell.angle_beta   90.00
_cell.angle_gamma   90.00
#
_symmetry.space_group_name_H-M   'P 1'
#
loop_
_entity.id
_entity.type
_entity.pdbx_description
1 polymer ?
#
loop_
_entity_poly.entity_id
_entity_poly.type
_entity_poly.pdbx_seq_one_letter_code
_entity_poly.pdbx_strand_id
1 'polypeptide(L)'
;MAQLPSTATLKQIIAALQELECINQKADLASVVGSPAEMTDDVATIIGALQAAKNTLAANLNAKGQTASGSDSVQSLADKVGEFNGKRWATGTQSNVPISSTSTISGLAFTPTTVIVRSDAYCWTLVTPIFAGLSTRADTTNSSFFSSNGMPVSGGSLSIIANGFTVKPVYNAGGSNGNIEWIAFE
;
A
#
# COMPACT_ATOMS: atom_id res chain seq x y z
N MET A 1 -43.81 18.84 -33.26
CA MET A 1 -43.23 17.52 -33.61
C MET A 1 -42.46 17.72 -34.90
N ALA A 2 -41.15 17.42 -34.93
CA ALA A 2 -40.41 17.41 -36.19
C ALA A 2 -40.94 16.25 -37.04
N GLN A 3 -41.52 16.55 -38.19
CA GLN A 3 -41.94 15.54 -39.16
C GLN A 3 -40.85 15.42 -40.22
N LEU A 4 -40.43 14.19 -40.49
CA LEU A 4 -39.52 13.93 -41.59
C LEU A 4 -40.21 14.33 -42.92
N PRO A 5 -39.49 14.98 -43.85
CA PRO A 5 -40.06 15.36 -45.12
C PRO A 5 -40.52 14.10 -45.87
N SER A 6 -41.64 14.21 -46.61
CA SER A 6 -42.26 13.10 -47.35
C SER A 6 -41.38 12.53 -48.48
N THR A 7 -40.19 13.09 -48.68
CA THR A 7 -39.18 12.70 -49.67
C THR A 7 -37.94 12.04 -49.05
N ALA A 8 -37.90 11.88 -47.71
CA ALA A 8 -36.76 11.25 -47.04
C ALA A 8 -36.59 9.80 -47.49
N THR A 9 -35.43 9.49 -48.06
CA THR A 9 -35.07 8.11 -48.40
C THR A 9 -34.78 7.30 -47.13
N LEU A 10 -34.95 5.97 -47.19
CA LEU A 10 -34.55 5.07 -46.09
C LEU A 10 -33.10 5.31 -45.63
N LYS A 11 -32.20 5.63 -46.56
CA LYS A 11 -30.80 5.98 -46.26
C LYS A 11 -30.68 7.26 -45.45
N GLN A 12 -31.46 8.30 -45.78
CA GLN A 12 -31.49 9.56 -45.02
C GLN A 12 -32.16 9.41 -43.65
N ILE A 13 -33.16 8.54 -43.52
CA ILE A 13 -33.79 8.21 -42.24
C ILE A 13 -32.79 7.48 -41.33
N ILE A 14 -32.07 6.50 -41.87
CA ILE A 14 -31.01 5.79 -41.14
C ILE A 14 -29.89 6.77 -40.74
N ALA A 15 -29.45 7.65 -41.64
CA ALA A 15 -28.45 8.67 -41.33
C ALA A 15 -28.90 9.66 -40.25
N ALA A 16 -30.13 10.18 -40.31
CA ALA A 16 -30.67 11.08 -39.30
C ALA A 16 -30.86 10.40 -37.93
N LEU A 17 -31.19 9.10 -37.90
CA LEU A 17 -31.22 8.30 -36.69
C LEU A 17 -29.81 7.97 -36.16
N GLN A 18 -28.82 7.87 -37.05
CA GLN A 18 -27.41 7.73 -36.68
C GLN A 18 -26.82 9.04 -36.13
N GLU A 19 -27.27 10.19 -36.64
CA GLU A 19 -26.91 11.54 -36.18
C GLU A 19 -27.65 12.00 -34.90
N LEU A 20 -28.70 11.30 -34.49
CA LEU A 20 -29.39 11.46 -33.20
C LEU A 20 -28.51 10.95 -32.05
N GLU A 21 -27.42 11.67 -31.75
CA GLU A 21 -26.47 11.63 -30.60
C GLU A 21 -25.91 10.27 -30.10
N CYS A 22 -26.66 9.17 -30.11
CA CYS A 22 -26.36 7.94 -29.38
C CYS A 22 -25.36 6.99 -30.06
N ILE A 23 -25.18 7.05 -31.39
CA ILE A 23 -24.31 6.06 -32.07
C ILE A 23 -22.83 6.44 -31.95
N ASN A 24 -22.48 7.72 -32.10
CA ASN A 24 -21.10 8.18 -31.87
C ASN A 24 -20.72 8.02 -30.39
N GLN A 25 -21.63 8.36 -29.47
CA GLN A 25 -21.40 8.24 -28.03
C GLN A 25 -21.16 6.80 -27.57
N LYS A 26 -21.74 5.79 -28.24
CA LYS A 26 -21.50 4.37 -27.91
C LYS A 26 -20.08 3.94 -28.25
N ALA A 27 -19.58 4.34 -29.41
CA ALA A 27 -18.19 4.08 -29.79
C ALA A 27 -17.22 4.78 -28.84
N ASP A 28 -17.53 6.01 -28.43
CA ASP A 28 -16.77 6.75 -27.43
C ASP A 28 -16.79 6.03 -26.06
N LEU A 29 -17.95 5.55 -25.62
CA LEU A 29 -18.09 4.78 -24.37
C LEU A 29 -17.28 3.48 -24.41
N ALA A 30 -17.37 2.71 -25.51
CA ALA A 30 -16.58 1.50 -25.68
C ALA A 30 -15.06 1.79 -25.64
N SER A 31 -14.64 2.89 -26.28
CA SER A 31 -13.25 3.37 -26.24
C SER A 31 -12.79 3.74 -24.83
N VAL A 32 -13.64 4.41 -24.03
CA VAL A 32 -13.35 4.78 -22.63
C VAL A 32 -13.26 3.55 -21.73
N VAL A 33 -14.14 2.57 -21.90
CA VAL A 33 -14.12 1.32 -21.11
C VAL A 33 -12.91 0.45 -21.51
N GLY A 34 -12.57 0.41 -22.80
CA GLY A 34 -11.51 -0.43 -23.34
C GLY A 34 -11.90 -1.91 -23.44
N SER A 35 -10.94 -2.75 -23.84
CA SER A 35 -11.17 -4.19 -24.01
C SER A 35 -11.69 -4.84 -22.71
N PRO A 36 -12.75 -5.68 -22.77
CA PRO A 36 -13.31 -6.33 -23.95
C PRO A 36 -14.44 -5.57 -24.68
N ALA A 37 -14.73 -4.30 -24.36
CA ALA A 37 -15.76 -3.55 -25.06
C ALA A 37 -15.32 -3.17 -26.49
N GLU A 38 -16.19 -3.36 -27.46
CA GLU A 38 -15.99 -3.00 -28.87
C GLU A 38 -16.98 -1.91 -29.33
N MET A 39 -16.59 -1.10 -30.32
CA MET A 39 -17.45 -0.05 -30.89
C MET A 39 -18.77 -0.60 -31.50
N THR A 40 -18.78 -1.89 -31.84
CA THR A 40 -19.93 -2.61 -32.38
C THR A 40 -20.89 -3.10 -31.29
N ASP A 41 -20.43 -3.25 -30.04
CA ASP A 41 -21.23 -3.77 -28.92
C ASP A 41 -22.43 -2.88 -28.60
N ASP A 42 -23.53 -3.43 -28.12
CA ASP A 42 -24.62 -2.62 -27.60
C ASP A 42 -24.28 -1.98 -26.23
N VAL A 43 -25.07 -1.00 -25.81
CA VAL A 43 -24.84 -0.28 -24.54
C VAL A 43 -24.90 -1.22 -23.34
N ALA A 44 -25.75 -2.25 -23.35
CA ALA A 44 -25.86 -3.21 -22.26
C ALA A 44 -24.57 -4.05 -22.10
N THR A 45 -23.97 -4.44 -23.22
CA THR A 45 -22.70 -5.17 -23.28
C THR A 45 -21.55 -4.28 -22.76
N ILE A 46 -21.51 -3.01 -23.17
CA ILE A 46 -20.52 -2.03 -22.65
C ILE A 46 -20.69 -1.81 -21.13
N ILE A 47 -21.93 -1.73 -20.63
CA ILE A 47 -22.20 -1.65 -19.18
C ILE A 47 -21.69 -2.90 -18.46
N GLY A 48 -21.90 -4.09 -19.06
CA GLY A 48 -21.38 -5.35 -18.54
C GLY A 48 -19.85 -5.35 -18.45
N ALA A 49 -19.16 -4.90 -19.51
CA ALA A 49 -17.71 -4.77 -19.54
C ALA A 49 -17.19 -3.77 -18.48
N LEU A 50 -17.85 -2.63 -18.32
CA LEU A 50 -17.51 -1.66 -17.26
C LEU A 50 -17.68 -2.26 -15.86
N GLN A 51 -18.75 -3.02 -15.61
CA GLN A 51 -18.95 -3.69 -14.33
C GLN A 51 -17.89 -4.77 -14.09
N ALA A 52 -17.48 -5.50 -15.12
CA ALA A 52 -16.38 -6.47 -15.02
C ALA A 52 -15.03 -5.77 -14.70
N ALA A 53 -14.76 -4.62 -15.32
CA ALA A 53 -13.58 -3.81 -15.03
C ALA A 53 -13.59 -3.30 -13.58
N LYS A 54 -14.75 -2.82 -13.08
CA LYS A 54 -14.92 -2.44 -11.66
C LYS A 54 -14.68 -3.61 -10.71
N ASN A 55 -15.23 -4.79 -11.01
CA ASN A 55 -15.03 -5.98 -10.19
C ASN A 55 -13.54 -6.35 -10.13
N THR A 56 -12.84 -6.23 -11.26
CA THR A 56 -11.39 -6.47 -11.34
C THR A 56 -10.61 -5.45 -10.52
N LEU A 57 -10.95 -4.16 -10.60
CA LEU A 57 -10.33 -3.11 -9.80
C LEU A 57 -10.53 -3.36 -8.29
N ALA A 58 -11.75 -3.71 -7.88
CA ALA A 58 -12.04 -4.06 -6.49
C ALA A 58 -11.24 -5.29 -6.01
N ALA A 59 -11.15 -6.33 -6.83
CA ALA A 59 -10.33 -7.51 -6.53
C ALA A 59 -8.83 -7.15 -6.38
N ASN A 60 -8.31 -6.29 -7.26
CA ASN A 60 -6.92 -5.82 -7.19
C ASN A 60 -6.65 -5.00 -5.92
N LEU A 61 -7.56 -4.11 -5.53
CA LEU A 61 -7.46 -3.35 -4.27
C LEU A 61 -7.45 -4.28 -3.06
N ASN A 62 -8.35 -5.27 -3.02
CA ASN A 62 -8.39 -6.27 -1.95
C ASN A 62 -7.09 -7.08 -1.88
N ALA A 63 -6.52 -7.47 -3.03
CA ALA A 63 -5.23 -8.16 -3.10
C ALA A 63 -4.06 -7.30 -2.59
N LYS A 64 -4.22 -5.98 -2.59
CA LYS A 64 -3.28 -5.03 -1.99
C LYS A 64 -3.60 -4.73 -0.51
N GLY A 65 -4.66 -5.29 0.05
CA GLY A 65 -5.06 -5.07 1.45
C GLY A 65 -6.00 -3.88 1.66
N GLN A 66 -6.49 -3.26 0.58
CA GLN A 66 -7.51 -2.20 0.65
C GLN A 66 -8.90 -2.78 0.41
N THR A 67 -9.80 -2.59 1.38
CA THR A 67 -11.16 -3.19 1.30
C THR A 67 -12.00 -2.51 0.22
N ALA A 68 -12.39 -3.27 -0.80
CA ALA A 68 -13.19 -2.80 -1.93
C ALA A 68 -14.24 -3.81 -2.37
N SER A 69 -15.33 -3.33 -2.97
CA SER A 69 -16.41 -4.15 -3.52
C SER A 69 -16.70 -3.77 -4.97
N GLY A 70 -17.09 -4.75 -5.79
CA GLY A 70 -17.59 -4.49 -7.15
C GLY A 70 -18.86 -3.63 -7.19
N SER A 71 -19.59 -3.55 -6.06
CA SER A 71 -20.74 -2.66 -5.89
C SER A 71 -20.36 -1.20 -5.64
N ASP A 72 -19.12 -0.90 -5.26
CA ASP A 72 -18.66 0.47 -5.02
C ASP A 72 -18.77 1.31 -6.30
N SER A 73 -18.94 2.62 -6.18
CA SER A 73 -18.90 3.51 -7.36
C SER A 73 -17.48 3.58 -7.94
N VAL A 74 -17.33 3.97 -9.21
CA VAL A 74 -16.00 4.17 -9.81
C VAL A 74 -15.19 5.22 -9.03
N GLN A 75 -15.83 6.31 -8.61
CA GLN A 75 -15.17 7.34 -7.79
C GLN A 75 -14.69 6.77 -6.46
N SER A 76 -15.51 5.98 -5.76
CA SER A 76 -15.11 5.37 -4.49
C SER A 76 -13.94 4.40 -4.66
N LEU A 77 -13.91 3.63 -5.75
CA LEU A 77 -12.76 2.79 -6.07
C LEU A 77 -11.51 3.63 -6.35
N ALA A 78 -11.64 4.77 -7.05
CA ALA A 78 -10.53 5.69 -7.31
C ALA A 78 -9.99 6.33 -6.03
N ASP A 79 -10.87 6.79 -5.13
CA ASP A 79 -10.47 7.35 -3.83
C ASP A 79 -9.68 6.30 -3.01
N LYS A 80 -10.15 5.05 -3.01
CA LYS A 80 -9.46 3.93 -2.34
C LYS A 80 -8.08 3.61 -2.93
N VAL A 81 -7.85 3.87 -4.22
CA VAL A 81 -6.50 3.77 -4.81
C VAL A 81 -5.59 4.84 -4.21
N GLY A 82 -6.07 6.07 -4.03
CA GLY A 82 -5.32 7.15 -3.41
C GLY A 82 -5.04 6.93 -1.92
N GLU A 83 -5.96 6.28 -1.21
CA GLU A 83 -5.81 5.92 0.21
C GLU A 83 -4.90 4.72 0.45
N PHE A 84 -4.54 3.96 -0.60
CA PHE A 84 -3.70 2.79 -0.48
C PHE A 84 -2.28 3.16 -0.04
N ASN A 85 -2.03 3.01 1.27
CA ASN A 85 -0.71 3.09 1.87
C ASN A 85 -0.14 1.68 1.99
N GLY A 86 0.38 1.13 0.88
CA GLY A 86 1.03 -0.19 0.88
C GLY A 86 2.13 -0.34 1.93
N LYS A 87 2.71 -1.54 2.09
CA LYS A 87 3.73 -1.79 3.12
C LYS A 87 4.89 -0.80 3.03
N ARG A 88 4.98 0.10 4.03
CA ARG A 88 6.02 1.13 4.13
C ARG A 88 7.26 0.57 4.81
N TRP A 89 8.40 1.13 4.44
CA TRP A 89 9.66 0.88 5.11
C TRP A 89 10.48 2.16 5.19
N ALA A 90 11.38 2.22 6.16
CA ALA A 90 12.30 3.34 6.34
C ALA A 90 13.65 2.79 6.81
N THR A 91 14.72 3.50 6.49
CA THR A 91 16.06 3.20 7.00
C THR A 91 16.69 4.45 7.57
N GLY A 92 17.71 4.27 8.39
CA GLY A 92 18.53 5.37 8.83
C GLY A 92 19.72 4.92 9.64
N THR A 93 20.51 5.91 10.02
CA THR A 93 21.67 5.74 10.89
C THR A 93 21.57 6.73 12.04
N GLN A 94 22.15 6.37 13.18
CA GLN A 94 22.26 7.27 14.32
C GLN A 94 23.62 7.09 14.96
N SER A 95 24.34 8.19 15.12
CA SER A 95 25.66 8.21 15.74
C SER A 95 25.61 8.53 17.21
N ASN A 96 26.66 8.14 17.95
CA ASN A 96 26.81 8.42 19.38
C ASN A 96 25.66 7.91 20.26
N VAL A 97 25.06 6.76 19.91
CA VAL A 97 24.07 6.05 20.72
C VAL A 97 24.71 5.57 22.03
N PRO A 98 24.24 6.02 23.20
CA PRO A 98 24.92 5.68 24.45
C PRO A 98 24.63 4.24 24.89
N ILE A 99 25.62 3.64 25.55
CA ILE A 99 25.62 2.23 26.02
C ILE A 99 24.53 1.89 27.04
N SER A 100 24.24 2.82 27.92
CA SER A 100 23.40 2.59 29.10
C SER A 100 22.02 3.22 28.96
N SER A 101 21.79 4.01 27.90
CA SER A 101 20.54 4.73 27.70
C SER A 101 19.80 4.25 26.47
N THR A 102 18.48 4.34 26.54
CA THR A 102 17.61 4.13 25.39
C THR A 102 17.69 5.33 24.45
N SER A 103 17.92 5.09 23.16
CA SER A 103 17.75 6.07 22.09
C SER A 103 16.41 5.90 21.41
N THR A 104 15.80 7.02 21.02
CA THR A 104 14.49 7.05 20.35
C THR A 104 14.67 7.48 18.91
N ILE A 105 14.14 6.67 17.99
CA ILE A 105 13.96 7.00 16.59
C ILE A 105 12.47 7.30 16.41
N SER A 106 12.14 8.54 16.02
CA SER A 106 10.76 9.02 15.89
C SER A 106 10.54 9.77 14.59
N GLY A 107 9.28 10.01 14.24
CA GLY A 107 8.91 10.76 13.03
C GLY A 107 8.81 9.90 11.77
N LEU A 108 8.73 8.57 11.93
CA LEU A 108 8.40 7.68 10.83
C LEU A 108 6.95 7.94 10.39
N ALA A 109 6.70 7.92 9.08
CA ALA A 109 5.34 8.09 8.54
C ALA A 109 4.37 6.96 8.96
N PHE A 110 4.88 5.89 9.57
CA PHE A 110 4.17 4.70 10.01
C PHE A 110 4.64 4.24 11.39
N THR A 111 3.80 3.49 12.09
CA THR A 111 4.21 2.73 13.29
C THR A 111 4.79 1.40 12.83
N PRO A 112 6.09 1.11 13.06
CA PRO A 112 6.69 -0.12 12.57
C PRO A 112 6.11 -1.37 13.25
N THR A 113 5.98 -2.47 12.53
CA THR A 113 5.72 -3.80 13.11
C THR A 113 6.94 -4.69 13.11
N THR A 114 8.01 -4.31 12.41
CA THR A 114 9.31 -5.01 12.42
C THR A 114 10.42 -3.99 12.33
N VAL A 115 11.45 -4.13 13.17
CA VAL A 115 12.65 -3.30 13.10
C VAL A 115 13.89 -4.19 13.20
N ILE A 116 14.86 -3.95 12.34
CA ILE A 116 16.17 -4.58 12.38
C ILE A 116 17.18 -3.47 12.62
N VAL A 117 18.05 -3.66 13.61
CA VAL A 117 19.10 -2.68 13.97
C VAL A 117 20.46 -3.36 13.88
N ARG A 118 21.46 -2.69 13.33
CA ARG A 118 22.86 -3.11 13.37
C ARG A 118 23.64 -2.08 14.16
N SER A 119 24.59 -2.50 15.00
CA SER A 119 25.52 -1.57 15.64
C SER A 119 26.97 -1.85 15.25
N ASP A 120 27.73 -0.79 15.04
CA ASP A 120 29.11 -0.83 14.53
C ASP A 120 30.16 -1.13 15.60
N ALA A 121 29.91 -0.79 16.86
CA ALA A 121 30.96 -0.79 17.87
C ALA A 121 31.56 -2.19 18.13
N TYR A 122 30.83 -3.30 17.95
CA TYR A 122 31.36 -4.66 18.09
C TYR A 122 30.57 -5.70 17.25
N CYS A 123 30.23 -5.34 16.01
CA CYS A 123 29.56 -6.19 15.00
C CYS A 123 28.33 -6.95 15.50
N TRP A 124 27.28 -6.25 15.94
CA TRP A 124 26.01 -6.90 16.32
C TRP A 124 24.90 -6.63 15.34
N THR A 125 24.20 -7.70 14.96
CA THR A 125 22.98 -7.65 14.19
C THR A 125 21.82 -7.94 15.14
N LEU A 126 21.06 -6.90 15.47
CA LEU A 126 19.77 -7.02 16.14
C LEU A 126 18.72 -7.34 15.08
N VAL A 127 18.29 -8.59 15.03
CA VAL A 127 17.13 -9.00 14.25
C VAL A 127 16.01 -9.28 15.23
N THR A 128 14.95 -8.48 15.23
CA THR A 128 13.68 -8.93 15.80
C THR A 128 12.82 -9.45 14.65
N PRO A 129 12.71 -10.78 14.43
CA PRO A 129 11.52 -11.30 13.78
C PRO A 129 10.40 -11.15 14.81
N ILE A 130 9.54 -10.14 14.63
CA ILE A 130 8.30 -10.09 15.41
C ILE A 130 7.41 -11.22 14.86
N PHE A 131 7.35 -12.34 15.57
CA PHE A 131 6.16 -13.19 15.54
C PHE A 131 5.06 -12.43 16.28
N ALA A 132 4.35 -11.56 15.58
CA ALA A 132 3.15 -10.90 16.10
C ALA A 132 2.01 -11.93 16.15
N GLY A 133 2.01 -12.74 17.21
CA GLY A 133 0.73 -13.12 17.81
C GLY A 133 0.13 -11.85 18.39
N LEU A 134 -0.98 -11.38 17.80
CA LEU A 134 -1.80 -10.26 18.28
C LEU A 134 -1.94 -10.29 19.81
N SER A 135 -1.21 -9.42 20.49
CA SER A 135 -1.38 -9.18 21.91
C SER A 135 -1.35 -7.68 22.11
N THR A 136 -2.47 -7.14 22.58
CA THR A 136 -2.73 -5.74 22.94
C THR A 136 -1.87 -5.24 24.12
N ARG A 137 -0.76 -5.92 24.41
CA ARG A 137 0.20 -5.55 25.45
C ARG A 137 1.47 -5.04 24.80
N ALA A 138 1.94 -3.89 25.30
CA ALA A 138 3.29 -3.43 25.11
C ALA A 138 4.26 -4.50 25.63
N ASP A 139 4.62 -5.48 24.80
CA ASP A 139 5.48 -6.58 25.20
C ASP A 139 6.92 -6.25 24.80
N THR A 140 7.64 -5.68 25.75
CA THR A 140 9.06 -5.36 25.69
C THR A 140 9.96 -6.60 25.75
N THR A 141 9.41 -7.81 25.61
CA THR A 141 10.08 -9.08 26.00
C THR A 141 10.62 -9.92 24.84
N ASN A 142 10.34 -9.59 23.57
CA ASN A 142 10.73 -10.45 22.43
C ASN A 142 11.78 -9.81 21.48
N SER A 143 12.69 -9.00 22.01
CA SER A 143 13.88 -8.60 21.26
C SER A 143 15.03 -9.59 21.46
N SER A 144 15.42 -10.30 20.41
CA SER A 144 16.57 -11.20 20.42
C SER A 144 17.85 -10.43 20.08
N PHE A 145 18.80 -10.43 21.01
CA PHE A 145 20.11 -9.81 20.81
C PHE A 145 21.13 -10.89 20.49
N PHE A 146 21.81 -10.75 19.36
CA PHE A 146 22.88 -11.66 18.97
C PHE A 146 24.20 -10.90 18.88
N SER A 147 25.23 -11.49 19.48
CA SER A 147 26.61 -11.08 19.25
C SER A 147 27.05 -11.42 17.82
N SER A 148 28.21 -10.91 17.41
CA SER A 148 28.86 -11.22 16.13
C SER A 148 29.08 -12.72 15.90
N ASN A 149 29.19 -13.49 16.99
CA ASN A 149 29.38 -14.94 16.98
C ASN A 149 28.05 -15.71 17.03
N GLY A 150 26.90 -15.03 16.91
CA GLY A 150 25.57 -15.63 16.95
C GLY A 150 25.11 -16.05 18.36
N MET A 151 25.86 -15.71 19.41
CA MET A 151 25.47 -16.03 20.78
C MET A 151 24.45 -15.02 21.32
N PRO A 152 23.37 -15.46 21.99
CA PRO A 152 22.44 -14.57 22.69
C PRO A 152 23.15 -13.70 23.72
N VAL A 153 22.82 -12.40 23.76
CA VAL A 153 23.33 -11.47 24.78
C VAL A 153 22.18 -10.82 25.55
N SER A 154 22.44 -10.43 26.81
CA SER A 154 21.42 -9.86 27.72
C SER A 154 21.70 -8.40 28.03
N GLY A 155 20.66 -7.60 28.26
CA GLY A 155 20.77 -6.20 28.71
C GLY A 155 20.31 -5.14 27.71
N GLY A 156 19.92 -5.56 26.50
CA GLY A 156 19.41 -4.67 25.46
C GLY A 156 17.91 -4.60 25.46
N SER A 157 17.38 -3.58 24.81
CA SER A 157 15.94 -3.50 24.55
C SER A 157 15.66 -2.89 23.19
N LEU A 158 14.66 -3.42 22.48
CA LEU A 158 14.01 -2.74 21.38
C LEU A 158 12.51 -2.70 21.66
N SER A 159 11.87 -1.57 21.39
CA SER A 159 10.42 -1.45 21.57
C SER A 159 9.85 -0.55 20.48
N ILE A 160 8.75 -1.00 19.90
CA ILE A 160 7.98 -0.19 18.95
C ILE A 160 7.21 0.89 19.71
N ILE A 161 7.21 2.10 19.18
CA ILE A 161 6.37 3.20 19.65
C ILE A 161 5.57 3.76 18.46
N ALA A 162 4.57 4.60 18.73
CA ALA A 162 3.86 5.29 17.66
C ALA A 162 4.85 6.07 16.78
N ASN A 163 4.79 5.85 15.46
CA ASN A 163 5.63 6.55 14.48
C ASN A 163 7.15 6.42 14.74
N GLY A 164 7.60 5.30 15.33
CA GLY A 164 9.00 5.13 15.70
C GLY A 164 9.33 3.84 16.45
N PHE A 165 10.52 3.82 17.04
CA PHE A 165 10.95 2.77 17.96
C PHE A 165 12.01 3.32 18.93
N THR A 166 12.22 2.60 20.02
CA THR A 166 13.31 2.83 20.96
C THR A 166 14.29 1.67 20.90
N VAL A 167 15.58 1.97 21.02
CA VAL A 167 16.65 0.97 21.06
C VAL A 167 17.64 1.29 22.15
N LYS A 168 18.02 0.26 22.91
CA LYS A 168 19.12 0.27 23.86
C LYS A 168 20.08 -0.84 23.45
N PRO A 169 21.21 -0.51 22.80
CA PRO A 169 22.25 -1.48 22.47
C PRO A 169 22.98 -1.98 23.74
N VAL A 170 23.73 -3.07 23.61
CA VAL A 170 24.29 -3.84 24.76
C VAL A 170 25.80 -3.79 24.78
N TYR A 171 26.50 -2.65 24.83
CA TYR A 171 27.97 -2.71 24.65
C TYR A 171 28.68 -3.51 25.76
N ASN A 172 29.75 -4.26 25.42
CA ASN A 172 30.58 -4.92 26.43
C ASN A 172 31.16 -3.86 27.37
N ALA A 173 31.27 -4.18 28.66
CA ALA A 173 31.36 -3.29 29.82
C ALA A 173 32.59 -2.32 29.93
N GLY A 174 33.12 -1.82 28.81
CA GLY A 174 34.23 -0.86 28.81
C GLY A 174 34.26 0.12 27.62
N GLY A 175 33.18 0.27 26.85
CA GLY A 175 33.19 1.00 25.57
C GLY A 175 32.36 2.29 25.52
N SER A 176 32.89 3.27 24.77
CA SER A 176 32.27 4.54 24.35
C SER A 176 30.93 4.36 23.61
N ASN A 177 30.20 5.45 23.37
CA ASN A 177 29.00 5.45 22.52
C ASN A 177 29.28 4.79 21.15
N GLY A 178 28.29 4.12 20.59
CA GLY A 178 28.37 3.48 19.27
C GLY A 178 27.48 4.15 18.22
N ASN A 179 27.55 3.69 16.99
CA ASN A 179 26.60 4.02 15.95
C ASN A 179 25.66 2.84 15.70
N ILE A 180 24.46 3.15 15.22
CA ILE A 180 23.50 2.17 14.76
C ILE A 180 23.06 2.50 13.33
N GLU A 181 22.69 1.45 12.62
CA GLU A 181 21.96 1.48 11.36
C GLU A 181 20.67 0.70 11.56
N TRP A 182 19.60 1.08 10.90
CA TRP A 182 18.32 0.42 11.09
C TRP A 182 17.50 0.39 9.82
N ILE A 183 16.61 -0.60 9.78
CA ILE A 183 15.50 -0.69 8.83
C ILE A 183 14.23 -1.01 9.62
N ALA A 184 13.16 -0.28 9.32
CA ALA A 184 11.85 -0.42 9.93
C ALA A 184 10.83 -0.73 8.83
N PHE A 185 9.89 -1.63 9.13
CA PHE A 185 8.79 -2.03 8.25
C PHE A 185 7.46 -1.88 8.97
N GLU A 186 6.42 -1.52 8.22
CA GLU A 186 5.02 -1.51 8.66
C GLU A 186 4.35 -2.89 8.67
#